data_AF-A0A0M4GPL5-F1
#
_entry.id   AF-A0A0M4GPL5-F1
#
_cell.length_a   1.000
_cell.length_b   1.000
_cell.length_c   1.000
_cell.angle_alpha   90.00
_cell.angle_beta   90.00
_cell.angle_gamma   90.00
#
_symmetry.space_group_name_H-M   'P 1'
#
loop_
_entity.id
_entity.type
_entity.pdbx_description
1 polymer ?
#
loop_
_entity_poly.entity_id
_entity_poly.type
_entity_poly.pdbx_seq_one_letter_code
_entity_poly.pdbx_strand_id
1 'polypeptide(L)'
;MYRLFGLLIISLSLLTASILLQLAMSADQHLHPGSVLLIVLILILGILMLFPKSKNESKNKKAEEVFVSNEEIEAELLLLNYNHKKEK
;
A
#
# COMPACT_ATOMS: atom_id res chain seq x y z
N MET A 1 0.21 2.76 9.28
CA MET A 1 0.32 4.23 9.15
C MET A 1 -0.26 4.77 7.83
N TYR A 2 -0.05 4.12 6.68
CA TYR A 2 -0.60 4.57 5.37
C TYR A 2 -2.12 4.78 5.31
N ARG A 3 -2.90 3.98 6.05
CA ARG A 3 -4.36 4.16 6.15
C ARG A 3 -4.78 5.49 6.77
N LEU A 4 -4.05 5.96 7.80
CA LEU A 4 -4.30 7.26 8.43
C LEU A 4 -3.98 8.41 7.47
N PHE A 5 -2.89 8.30 6.71
CA PHE A 5 -2.55 9.26 5.65
C PHE A 5 -3.62 9.30 4.55
N GLY A 6 -4.15 8.15 4.12
CA GLY A 6 -5.27 8.10 3.17
C GLY A 6 -6.52 8.81 3.70
N LEU A 7 -6.88 8.56 4.96
CA LEU A 7 -8.00 9.27 5.60
C LEU A 7 -7.78 10.79 5.66
N LEU A 8 -6.56 11.23 5.99
CA LEU A 8 -6.22 12.66 6.02
C LEU A 8 -6.35 13.31 4.64
N ILE A 9 -5.88 12.64 3.59
CA ILE A 9 -5.98 13.13 2.20
C ILE A 9 -7.45 13.24 1.78
N ILE A 10 -8.29 12.25 2.12
CA ILE A 10 -9.73 12.28 1.81
C ILE A 10 -10.41 13.44 2.54
N SER A 11 -10.18 13.59 3.85
CA SER A 11 -10.77 14.66 4.64
C SER A 11 -10.36 16.05 4.14
N LEU A 12 -9.08 16.24 3.79
CA LEU A 12 -8.60 17.49 3.24
C LEU A 12 -9.22 17.79 1.87
N SER A 13 -9.33 16.78 1.00
CA SER A 13 -9.95 16.93 -0.32
C SER A 13 -11.42 17.33 -0.24
N LEU A 14 -12.18 16.69 0.67
CA LEU A 14 -13.58 17.00 0.93
C LEU A 14 -13.75 18.41 1.50
N LEU A 15 -12.86 18.83 2.41
CA LEU A 15 -12.85 20.17 2.95
C LEU A 15 -12.62 21.22 1.85
N THR A 16 -11.61 21.02 1.00
CA THR A 16 -11.33 21.92 -0.12
C THR A 16 -12.49 21.98 -1.12
N ALA A 17 -13.12 20.84 -1.42
CA ALA A 17 -14.30 20.78 -2.27
C ALA A 17 -15.49 21.56 -1.69
N SER A 18 -15.73 21.42 -0.38
CA SER A 18 -16.79 22.14 0.32
C SER A 18 -16.58 23.66 0.28
N ILE A 19 -15.35 24.12 0.48
CA ILE A 19 -14.99 25.54 0.39
C ILE A 19 -15.20 26.07 -1.03
N LEU A 20 -14.73 25.33 -2.05
CA LEU A 20 -14.90 25.72 -3.46
C LEU A 20 -16.37 25.77 -3.86
N LEU A 21 -17.18 24.81 -3.42
CA LEU A 21 -18.61 24.79 -3.67
C LEU A 21 -19.33 25.97 -3.03
N GLN A 22 -19.02 26.26 -1.76
CA GLN A 22 -19.56 27.44 -1.07
C GLN A 22 -19.15 28.74 -1.76
N LEU A 23 -17.88 28.86 -2.18
CA LEU A 23 -17.39 30.03 -2.89
C LEU A 23 -18.10 30.23 -4.24
N ALA A 24 -18.28 29.17 -5.01
CA ALA A 24 -18.99 29.23 -6.29
C ALA A 24 -20.47 29.59 -6.15
N MET A 25 -21.16 29.01 -5.16
CA MET A 25 -22.54 29.39 -4.83
C MET A 25 -22.64 30.85 -4.39
N SER A 26 -21.65 31.35 -3.65
CA SER A 26 -21.64 32.73 -3.14
C SER A 26 -21.34 33.75 -4.25
N ALA A 27 -20.51 33.36 -5.22
CA ALA A 27 -20.04 34.23 -6.29
C ALA A 27 -20.88 34.15 -7.58
N ASP A 28 -21.91 33.30 -7.62
CA ASP A 28 -22.69 32.96 -8.83
C ASP A 28 -21.81 32.57 -10.03
N GLN A 29 -20.59 32.10 -9.74
CA GLN A 29 -19.58 31.74 -10.72
C GLN A 29 -19.62 30.24 -10.93
N HIS A 30 -19.72 29.84 -12.20
CA HIS A 30 -19.58 28.44 -12.58
C HIS A 30 -18.21 27.91 -12.13
N LEU A 31 -18.23 26.84 -11.33
CA LEU A 31 -17.04 26.10 -10.93
C LEU A 31 -16.24 25.73 -12.18
N HIS A 32 -14.97 26.15 -12.22
CA HIS A 32 -14.10 25.82 -13.33
C HIS A 32 -13.95 24.28 -13.40
N PRO A 33 -14.29 23.64 -14.53
CA PRO A 33 -14.33 22.18 -14.63
C PRO A 33 -12.96 21.53 -14.31
N GLY A 34 -11.86 22.26 -14.53
CA GLY A 34 -10.53 21.83 -14.15
C GLY A 34 -10.31 21.68 -12.64
N SER A 35 -10.92 22.52 -11.79
CA SER A 35 -10.75 22.40 -10.33
C SER A 35 -11.51 21.19 -9.79
N VAL A 36 -12.71 20.94 -10.32
CA VAL A 36 -13.53 19.77 -9.98
C VAL A 36 -12.79 18.48 -10.35
N LEU A 37 -12.21 18.42 -11.56
CA LEU A 37 -11.45 17.27 -12.00
C LEU A 37 -10.21 17.00 -11.13
N LEU A 38 -9.50 18.06 -10.72
CA LEU A 38 -8.34 17.96 -9.84
C LEU A 38 -8.73 17.35 -8.47
N ILE A 39 -9.81 17.84 -7.86
CA ILE A 39 -10.33 17.33 -6.58
C ILE A 39 -10.69 15.86 -6.68
N VAL A 40 -11.37 15.45 -7.77
CA VAL A 40 -11.74 14.05 -8.00
C VAL A 40 -10.50 13.16 -8.10
N LEU A 41 -9.46 13.58 -8.83
CA LEU A 41 -8.21 12.82 -8.94
C LEU A 41 -7.52 12.63 -7.58
N ILE A 42 -7.45 13.69 -6.76
CA ILE A 42 -6.84 13.62 -5.42
C ILE A 42 -7.66 12.69 -4.51
N LEU A 43 -8.99 12.74 -4.62
CA LEU A 43 -9.89 11.90 -3.84
C LEU A 43 -9.75 10.41 -4.22
N ILE A 44 -9.61 10.10 -5.51
CA ILE A 44 -9.29 8.75 -6.01
C ILE A 44 -7.94 8.27 -5.45
N LEU A 45 -6.92 9.13 -5.42
CA LEU A 45 -5.60 8.81 -4.84
C LEU A 45 -5.70 8.49 -3.35
N GLY A 46 -6.48 9.28 -2.60
CA GLY A 46 -6.75 9.05 -1.18
C GLY A 46 -7.44 7.71 -0.93
N ILE A 47 -8.44 7.37 -1.75
CA ILE A 47 -9.14 6.07 -1.71
C ILE A 47 -8.17 4.92 -2.05
N LEU A 48 -7.32 5.09 -3.05
CA LEU A 48 -6.33 4.09 -3.45
C LEU A 48 -5.33 3.79 -2.33
N MET A 49 -4.94 4.80 -1.53
CA MET A 49 -4.13 4.59 -0.33
C MET A 49 -4.88 3.91 0.82
N LEU A 50 -6.21 3.99 0.84
CA LEU A 50 -7.06 3.37 1.87
C LEU A 50 -7.14 1.85 1.70
N PHE A 51 -7.22 1.41 0.45
CA PHE A 51 -7.21 0.00 0.10
C PHE A 51 -5.76 -0.48 -0.08
N PRO A 52 -5.18 -1.22 0.88
CA PRO A 52 -3.93 -1.90 0.60
C PRO A 52 -4.17 -2.80 -0.60
N LYS A 53 -3.36 -2.61 -1.65
CA LYS A 53 -3.37 -3.44 -2.86
C LYS A 53 -3.56 -4.89 -2.45
N SER A 54 -4.72 -5.42 -2.79
CA SER A 54 -5.21 -6.76 -2.47
C SER A 54 -4.07 -7.77 -2.46
N LYS A 55 -3.85 -8.41 -1.30
CA LYS A 55 -3.37 -9.78 -0.99
C LYS A 55 -2.34 -10.51 -1.87
N ASN A 56 -1.87 -9.96 -2.98
CA ASN A 56 -0.85 -10.51 -3.87
C ASN A 56 0.51 -9.85 -3.67
N GLU A 57 0.59 -8.67 -3.05
CA GLU A 57 1.86 -8.12 -2.57
C GLU A 57 2.23 -8.60 -1.15
N SER A 58 1.25 -9.10 -0.38
CA SER A 58 1.55 -9.85 0.86
C SER A 58 2.12 -11.25 0.58
N LYS A 59 2.10 -11.71 -0.67
CA LYS A 59 2.82 -12.92 -1.11
C LYS A 59 4.28 -12.63 -1.44
N ASN A 60 4.64 -11.38 -1.78
CA ASN A 60 6.00 -11.01 -2.14
C ASN A 60 6.83 -10.44 -0.97
N LYS A 61 6.21 -10.14 0.18
CA LYS A 61 6.93 -9.86 1.44
C LYS A 61 7.03 -11.04 2.41
N LYS A 62 6.41 -12.18 2.09
CA LYS A 62 6.59 -13.44 2.83
C LYS A 62 7.53 -14.44 2.14
N ALA A 63 8.07 -14.08 0.99
CA ALA A 63 8.95 -14.95 0.20
C ALA A 63 10.45 -14.71 0.45
N GLU A 64 10.82 -13.91 1.45
CA GLU A 64 12.23 -13.72 1.84
C GLU A 64 12.59 -14.42 3.17
N GLU A 65 11.60 -14.94 3.92
CA GLU A 65 11.85 -15.69 5.18
C GLU A 65 11.41 -17.16 5.13
N VAL A 66 10.84 -17.65 4.01
CA VAL A 66 10.33 -19.03 3.89
C VAL A 66 10.83 -19.70 2.60
N PHE A 67 12.11 -19.50 2.27
CA PHE A 67 12.75 -20.22 1.16
C PHE A 67 14.03 -20.95 1.57
N VAL A 68 14.11 -21.33 2.84
CA VAL A 68 14.91 -22.48 3.25
C VAL A 68 14.03 -23.25 4.23
N SER A 69 13.42 -24.33 3.77
CA SER A 69 12.68 -25.22 4.66
C SER A 69 13.68 -25.76 5.70
N ASN A 70 13.30 -25.81 6.97
CA ASN A 70 14.11 -26.46 8.00
C ASN A 70 14.46 -27.92 7.62
N GLU A 71 13.64 -28.59 6.79
CA GLU A 71 13.96 -29.91 6.24
C GLU A 71 15.20 -29.90 5.32
N GLU A 72 15.43 -28.83 4.55
CA GLU A 72 16.57 -28.76 3.64
C GLU A 72 17.87 -28.48 4.41
N ILE A 73 17.81 -27.65 5.45
CA ILE A 73 18.92 -27.42 6.39
C ILE A 73 19.26 -28.69 7.17
N GLU A 74 18.26 -29.42 7.64
CA GLU A 74 18.48 -30.68 8.37
C GLU A 74 19.08 -31.76 7.47
N ALA A 75 18.66 -31.84 6.20
CA ALA A 75 19.25 -32.75 5.22
C ALA A 75 20.71 -32.42 4.93
N GLU A 76 21.06 -31.14 4.76
CA GLU A 76 22.45 -30.71 4.55
C GLU A 76 23.34 -30.95 5.78
N LEU A 77 22.82 -30.71 7.00
CA LEU A 77 23.55 -31.00 8.25
C LEU A 77 23.81 -32.51 8.45
N LEU A 78 22.84 -33.36 8.09
CA LEU A 78 23.02 -34.81 8.15
C LEU A 78 24.05 -35.31 7.13
N LEU A 79 24.05 -34.75 5.92
CA LEU A 79 25.04 -35.06 4.88
C LEU A 79 26.46 -34.64 5.29
N LEU A 80 26.61 -33.44 5.87
CA LEU A 80 27.89 -32.93 6.38
C LEU A 80 28.45 -33.86 7.47
N ASN A 81 27.62 -34.26 8.44
CA ASN A 81 28.04 -35.16 9.52
C ASN A 81 28.44 -36.56 9.00
N TYR A 82 27.73 -37.07 7.98
CA TYR A 82 28.06 -38.34 7.35
C TYR A 82 29.44 -38.32 6.67
N ASN A 83 29.75 -37.25 5.94
CA ASN A 83 31.03 -37.10 5.27
C ASN A 83 32.19 -36.93 6.26
N HIS A 84 32.00 -36.14 7.32
CA HIS A 84 33.00 -35.98 8.38
C HIS A 84 33.28 -37.30 9.13
N LYS A 85 32.30 -38.20 9.22
CA LYS A 85 32.48 -39.53 9.83
C LYS A 85 33.23 -40.52 8.93
N LYS A 86 33.26 -40.29 7.62
CA LYS A 86 33.98 -41.14 6.66
C LYS A 86 35.44 -40.74 6.45
N GLU A 87 35.82 -39.52 6.83
CA GLU A 87 37.19 -39.02 6.74
C GLU A 87 38.01 -39.20 8.05
N LYS A 88 37.46 -39.89 9.05
CA LYS A 88 38.18 -40.37 10.25
C LYS A 88 38.26 -41.88 10.25
#